data_AF-A0A4Q2DN45-F1
#
_entry.id   AF-A0A4Q2DN45-F1
#
_cell.length_a   1.000
_cell.length_b   1.000
_cell.length_c   1.000
_cell.angle_alpha   90.00
_cell.angle_beta   90.00
_cell.angle_gamma   90.00
#
_symmetry.space_group_name_H-M   'P 1'
#
loop_
_entity.id
_entity.type
_entity.pdbx_description
1 polymer ?
#
loop_
_entity_poly.entity_id
_entity_poly.type
_entity_poly.pdbx_seq_one_letter_code
_entity_poly.pdbx_strand_id
1 'polypeptide(L)'
;MLKHILVSLTLSAAAVFAANPAHRRIERRAATNVFPTPPTTSTLSSPITVKAGQSFTPPQAYTRYERGAGTCGSGEGGQADAVFILEEGATLNRVVIGKNQMEGVHCLGQCTINYVFFEDVCEDAITIKQTSGVSRINFGGAKGASDKIVQHNGGGKVIINSFYAENFGKLYRSCGNCKTQYKRSVEINDSWAVSGLNLVGINSNFGDTATIRRQKASNVKVICQKFTGNNSGKEPSQNGSGPDSAGHQVVGIDVVTRPSSTPSEDSTSTLKPPSPSPSTWFRRSPKSLLANLAALVTNGRCGQLSSSVEKGQQEDREEEDGGAKEDPLAQAHKNPNFTFHRADLSDFNVALEVLKGCDAVIHLAGAPNPGDYKVETHNMNVVLSWNVLRACAELGITRIAQASSVNVLTMPYSAKAIFHYFPIDENHPCEPDEPYGLSKVIMETQAATIVRRYPKMRVASLRLSWSVPHRSQSGSRDPQDMWTAKDLWGYVHEESVADAFLRAVSPNLGPAGGGKTWTGHEAFFITAPEIASLDQDSKALKEQFWKDVPVRDGWELGGTKGFFDCSKAKEYLGWVHRDPDVPAPPS
;
A
#
# COMPACT_ATOMS: atom_id res chain seq x y z
N MET A 1 -7.24 11.45 -28.91
CA MET A 1 -7.99 11.50 -27.64
C MET A 1 -7.41 10.44 -26.71
N LEU A 2 -7.32 10.73 -25.41
CA LEU A 2 -7.10 9.70 -24.38
C LEU A 2 -8.41 8.90 -24.21
N LYS A 3 -8.31 7.65 -23.76
CA LYS A 3 -9.45 6.79 -23.41
C LYS A 3 -9.41 6.33 -21.95
N HIS A 4 -8.21 6.13 -21.41
CA HIS A 4 -8.00 5.74 -20.02
C HIS A 4 -6.87 6.59 -19.41
N ILE A 5 -7.22 7.51 -18.51
CA ILE A 5 -6.26 8.17 -17.62
C ILE A 5 -6.35 7.48 -16.27
N LEU A 6 -5.26 7.35 -15.54
CA LEU A 6 -5.25 6.81 -14.18
C LEU A 6 -4.84 7.90 -13.19
N VAL A 7 -5.69 8.23 -12.23
CA VAL A 7 -5.30 9.03 -11.06
C VAL A 7 -5.11 8.09 -9.85
N SER A 8 -3.96 8.17 -9.18
CA SER A 8 -3.72 7.46 -7.90
C SER A 8 -3.84 8.44 -6.73
N LEU A 9 -4.56 8.05 -5.67
CA LEU A 9 -4.78 8.84 -4.45
C LEU A 9 -4.41 8.02 -3.21
N THR A 10 -4.09 8.69 -2.11
CA THR A 10 -3.94 8.08 -0.78
C THR A 10 -5.30 7.96 -0.11
N LEU A 11 -5.62 6.80 0.48
CA LEU A 11 -6.73 6.69 1.43
C LEU A 11 -6.17 6.93 2.84
N SER A 12 -6.27 8.16 3.31
CA SER A 12 -6.26 8.45 4.75
C SER A 12 -7.52 7.88 5.39
N ALA A 13 -7.43 7.46 6.65
CA ALA A 13 -8.58 7.06 7.44
C ALA A 13 -8.51 7.81 8.77
N ALA A 14 -9.48 8.69 9.01
CA ALA A 14 -9.53 9.56 10.17
C ALA A 14 -9.26 8.80 11.48
N ALA A 15 -8.26 9.28 12.22
CA ALA A 15 -7.91 8.82 13.55
C ALA A 15 -7.73 10.05 14.44
N VAL A 16 -8.84 10.52 15.03
CA VAL A 16 -8.85 11.68 15.93
C VAL A 16 -7.95 11.41 17.13
N PHE A 17 -6.86 12.16 17.24
CA PHE A 17 -5.88 12.05 18.34
C PHE A 17 -6.09 13.15 19.38
N ALA A 18 -7.07 12.96 20.26
CA ALA A 18 -7.08 13.68 21.53
C ALA A 18 -5.77 13.41 22.30
N ALA A 19 -5.16 14.45 22.86
CA ALA A 19 -3.82 14.38 23.43
C ALA A 19 -3.75 13.50 24.69
N ASN A 20 -3.32 12.24 24.51
CA ASN A 20 -3.15 11.25 25.57
C ASN A 20 -1.79 10.54 25.36
N PRO A 21 -0.92 10.38 26.39
CA PRO A 21 0.48 10.08 26.16
C PRO A 21 0.71 8.66 25.62
N ALA A 22 1.68 8.56 24.70
CA ALA A 22 2.15 7.31 24.10
C ALA A 22 1.09 6.51 23.32
N HIS A 23 0.30 7.18 22.46
CA HIS A 23 -0.34 6.50 21.33
C HIS A 23 0.71 5.85 20.43
N ARG A 24 0.95 4.55 20.66
CA ARG A 24 1.70 3.71 19.72
C ARG A 24 0.95 3.71 18.38
N ARG A 25 1.66 4.11 17.33
CA ARG A 25 1.35 3.79 15.92
C ARG A 25 0.80 2.37 15.86
N ILE A 26 -0.38 2.17 15.23
CA ILE A 26 -0.93 0.83 15.03
C ILE A 26 -0.14 0.17 13.89
N GLU A 27 1.08 -0.25 14.23
CA GLU A 27 1.87 -1.12 13.39
C GLU A 27 1.04 -2.36 13.09
N ARG A 28 0.84 -2.66 11.81
CA ARG A 28 0.28 -3.95 11.39
C ARG A 28 1.21 -5.02 11.92
N ARG A 29 0.80 -5.71 12.99
CA ARG A 29 1.69 -6.59 13.75
C ARG A 29 2.13 -7.72 12.84
N ALA A 30 3.37 -7.65 12.38
CA ALA A 30 3.97 -8.69 11.56
C ALA A 30 3.99 -10.01 12.34
N ALA A 31 3.94 -11.13 11.62
CA ALA A 31 4.20 -12.44 12.21
C ALA A 31 5.53 -12.42 12.98
N THR A 32 5.51 -12.91 14.22
CA THR A 32 6.66 -12.83 15.14
C THR A 32 7.12 -14.20 15.60
N ASN A 33 8.43 -14.42 15.56
CA ASN A 33 9.09 -15.60 16.10
C ASN A 33 9.25 -15.55 17.63
N VAL A 34 8.99 -14.40 18.25
CA VAL A 34 9.00 -14.17 19.69
C VAL A 34 7.65 -14.57 20.29
N PHE A 35 7.62 -15.73 20.94
CA PHE A 35 6.45 -16.25 21.63
C PHE A 35 6.36 -15.65 23.04
N PRO A 36 5.16 -15.45 23.61
CA PRO A 36 5.01 -14.93 24.96
C PRO A 36 5.43 -15.99 25.98
N THR A 37 6.28 -15.62 26.94
CA THR A 37 6.58 -16.47 28.11
C THR A 37 5.31 -16.68 28.93
N PRO A 38 4.81 -17.92 29.12
CA PRO A 38 3.57 -18.14 29.85
C PRO A 38 3.74 -17.81 31.35
N PRO A 39 2.90 -16.93 31.93
CA PRO A 39 3.00 -16.56 33.33
C PRO A 39 2.44 -17.63 34.29
N THR A 40 1.61 -18.53 33.77
CA THR A 40 1.01 -19.69 34.46
C THR A 40 0.90 -20.87 33.50
N THR A 41 0.77 -22.09 34.04
CA THR A 41 0.46 -23.31 33.27
C THR A 41 -0.71 -24.04 33.91
N SER A 42 -1.63 -24.54 33.08
CA SER A 42 -2.83 -25.29 33.47
C SER A 42 -2.85 -26.63 32.74
N THR A 43 -2.74 -27.73 33.49
CA THR A 43 -2.81 -29.09 32.95
C THR A 43 -4.24 -29.59 33.02
N LEU A 44 -4.80 -29.98 31.88
CA LEU A 44 -6.22 -30.30 31.70
C LEU A 44 -6.42 -31.82 31.53
N SER A 45 -7.27 -32.42 32.36
CA SER A 45 -7.70 -33.81 32.18
C SER A 45 -8.61 -33.99 30.95
N SER A 46 -9.34 -32.95 30.52
CA SER A 46 -10.26 -32.95 29.38
C SER A 46 -10.20 -31.62 28.59
N PRO A 47 -10.66 -31.58 27.32
CA PRO A 47 -10.62 -30.36 26.50
C PRO A 47 -11.52 -29.24 27.06
N ILE A 48 -11.03 -27.99 27.05
CA ILE A 48 -11.90 -26.83 27.31
C ILE A 48 -12.80 -26.61 26.07
N THR A 49 -14.11 -26.74 26.25
CA THR A 49 -15.08 -26.47 25.17
C THR A 49 -15.59 -25.04 25.26
N VAL A 50 -15.26 -24.21 24.27
CA VAL A 50 -15.79 -22.86 24.09
C VAL A 50 -17.08 -22.96 23.29
N LYS A 51 -18.19 -22.53 23.91
CA LYS A 51 -19.54 -22.71 23.37
C LYS A 51 -19.85 -21.80 22.18
N ALA A 52 -20.84 -22.19 21.39
CA ALA A 52 -21.21 -21.50 20.15
C ALA A 52 -21.37 -19.97 20.36
N GLY A 53 -20.74 -19.19 19.49
CA GLY A 53 -20.68 -17.72 19.56
C GLY A 53 -19.90 -17.10 20.73
N GLN A 54 -19.38 -17.89 21.68
CA GLN A 54 -18.67 -17.38 22.87
C GLN A 54 -17.18 -17.13 22.62
N SER A 55 -16.58 -16.26 23.43
CA SER A 55 -15.14 -15.98 23.42
C SER A 55 -14.46 -16.48 24.70
N PHE A 56 -13.44 -17.31 24.56
CA PHE A 56 -12.51 -17.63 25.64
C PHE A 56 -11.30 -16.71 25.61
N THR A 57 -10.94 -16.18 26.78
CA THR A 57 -9.64 -15.56 27.07
C THR A 57 -9.26 -16.01 28.48
N PRO A 58 -8.04 -16.50 28.74
CA PRO A 58 -7.66 -16.89 30.10
C PRO A 58 -7.63 -15.65 31.02
N PRO A 59 -7.97 -15.78 32.32
CA PRO A 59 -7.95 -14.66 33.27
C PRO A 59 -6.58 -13.96 33.37
N GLN A 60 -5.51 -14.70 33.11
CA GLN A 60 -4.18 -14.17 32.88
C GLN A 60 -3.80 -14.42 31.42
N ALA A 61 -3.58 -13.35 30.64
CA ALA A 61 -3.26 -13.48 29.23
C ALA A 61 -1.99 -14.34 29.01
N TYR A 62 -2.06 -15.25 28.03
CA TYR A 62 -1.01 -16.21 27.67
C TYR A 62 -0.69 -17.29 28.72
N THR A 63 -1.61 -17.61 29.64
CA THR A 63 -1.56 -18.89 30.37
C THR A 63 -1.34 -20.05 29.38
N ARG A 64 -0.38 -20.93 29.71
CA ARG A 64 -0.14 -22.18 28.98
C ARG A 64 -1.21 -23.20 29.36
N TYR A 65 -1.77 -23.88 28.37
CA TYR A 65 -2.63 -25.05 28.56
C TYR A 65 -1.98 -26.29 27.95
N GLU A 66 -2.05 -27.40 28.69
CA GLU A 66 -1.48 -28.70 28.32
C GLU A 66 -2.43 -29.84 28.74
N ARG A 67 -2.21 -31.07 28.27
CA ARG A 67 -2.96 -32.27 28.67
C ARG A 67 -2.20 -33.16 29.67
N GLY A 68 -0.88 -33.17 29.64
CA GLY A 68 -0.06 -33.89 30.62
C GLY A 68 1.29 -34.36 30.07
N ALA A 69 2.29 -34.46 30.94
CA ALA A 69 3.61 -34.93 30.53
C ALA A 69 3.53 -36.34 29.93
N GLY A 70 4.07 -36.52 28.72
CA GLY A 70 3.98 -37.78 27.97
C GLY A 70 2.71 -37.96 27.12
N THR A 71 1.80 -36.98 27.06
CA THR A 71 0.61 -37.07 26.18
C THR A 71 0.96 -37.02 24.68
N CYS A 72 2.09 -36.41 24.29
CA CYS A 72 2.58 -36.56 22.92
C CYS A 72 3.22 -37.94 22.74
N GLY A 73 2.60 -38.81 21.92
CA GLY A 73 3.00 -40.19 21.69
C GLY A 73 2.80 -40.64 20.25
N SER A 74 3.08 -41.93 19.97
CA SER A 74 3.11 -42.47 18.60
C SER A 74 1.75 -42.98 18.09
N GLY A 75 0.74 -42.11 18.00
CA GLY A 75 -0.60 -42.44 17.50
C GLY A 75 -1.42 -41.22 17.13
N GLU A 76 -2.44 -41.40 16.27
CA GLU A 76 -3.39 -40.35 15.89
C GLU A 76 -4.31 -40.00 17.07
N GLY A 77 -4.49 -38.69 17.32
CA GLY A 77 -5.34 -38.18 18.37
C GLY A 77 -6.81 -38.06 17.98
N GLY A 78 -7.64 -37.73 18.98
CA GLY A 78 -9.05 -37.45 18.78
C GLY A 78 -9.49 -36.12 19.40
N GLN A 79 -10.77 -35.81 19.19
CA GLN A 79 -11.40 -34.62 19.78
C GLN A 79 -11.41 -34.64 21.33
N ALA A 80 -11.31 -35.82 21.95
CA ALA A 80 -11.17 -35.95 23.40
C ALA A 80 -9.76 -35.55 23.91
N ASP A 81 -8.79 -35.46 23.00
CA ASP A 81 -7.36 -35.27 23.28
C ASP A 81 -6.90 -33.84 22.96
N ALA A 82 -7.74 -33.07 22.26
CA ALA A 82 -7.58 -31.63 22.03
C ALA A 82 -7.38 -30.84 23.33
N VAL A 83 -6.60 -29.75 23.31
CA VAL A 83 -6.55 -28.81 24.43
C VAL A 83 -7.81 -27.94 24.48
N PHE A 84 -8.30 -27.50 23.31
CA PHE A 84 -9.53 -26.73 23.17
C PHE A 84 -10.45 -27.28 22.06
N ILE A 85 -11.76 -27.22 22.31
CA ILE A 85 -12.82 -27.44 21.33
C ILE A 85 -13.57 -26.12 21.14
N LEU A 86 -13.69 -25.65 19.90
CA LEU A 86 -14.42 -24.44 19.53
C LEU A 86 -15.67 -24.81 18.74
N GLU A 87 -16.85 -24.50 19.28
CA GLU A 87 -18.14 -24.67 18.59
C GLU A 87 -18.38 -23.55 17.53
N GLU A 88 -19.50 -23.60 16.82
CA GLU A 88 -19.84 -22.65 15.73
C GLU A 88 -19.84 -21.19 16.21
N GLY A 89 -19.07 -20.33 15.55
CA GLY A 89 -18.88 -18.92 15.89
C GLY A 89 -17.94 -18.66 17.09
N ALA A 90 -17.40 -19.71 17.74
CA ALA A 90 -16.60 -19.54 18.95
C ALA A 90 -15.21 -18.94 18.67
N THR A 91 -14.69 -18.19 19.65
CA THR A 91 -13.41 -17.46 19.54
C THR A 91 -12.45 -17.83 20.67
N LEU A 92 -11.17 -18.06 20.36
CA LEU A 92 -10.10 -18.33 21.31
C LEU A 92 -9.05 -17.22 21.25
N ASN A 93 -8.75 -16.58 22.40
CA ASN A 93 -7.85 -15.41 22.45
C ASN A 93 -6.72 -15.61 23.46
N ARG A 94 -5.50 -15.19 23.08
CA ARG A 94 -4.34 -15.00 23.99
C ARG A 94 -4.02 -16.24 24.86
N VAL A 95 -3.90 -17.39 24.23
CA VAL A 95 -3.58 -18.68 24.85
C VAL A 95 -2.19 -19.15 24.39
N VAL A 96 -1.46 -19.84 25.26
CA VAL A 96 -0.33 -20.67 24.84
C VAL A 96 -0.73 -22.14 24.96
N ILE A 97 -0.44 -22.92 23.93
CA ILE A 97 -0.59 -24.36 23.89
C ILE A 97 0.81 -24.93 24.09
N GLY A 98 1.02 -25.59 25.23
CA GLY A 98 2.31 -26.16 25.58
C GLY A 98 2.56 -27.49 24.88
N LYS A 99 3.82 -27.94 24.87
CA LYS A 99 4.27 -29.15 24.17
C LYS A 99 3.60 -30.45 24.64
N ASN A 100 3.09 -30.48 25.87
CA ASN A 100 2.51 -31.69 26.47
C ASN A 100 1.04 -31.88 26.04
N GLN A 101 0.84 -32.04 24.74
CA GLN A 101 -0.46 -32.17 24.05
C GLN A 101 -0.34 -33.14 22.87
N MET A 102 -1.43 -33.82 22.51
CA MET A 102 -1.51 -34.69 21.32
C MET A 102 -2.20 -33.95 20.17
N GLU A 103 -3.34 -33.33 20.47
CA GLU A 103 -4.14 -32.50 19.57
C GLU A 103 -4.26 -31.07 20.13
N GLY A 104 -4.13 -30.05 19.28
CA GLY A 104 -4.14 -28.65 19.69
C GLY A 104 -5.54 -28.05 19.90
N VAL A 105 -6.12 -27.49 18.83
CA VAL A 105 -7.42 -26.78 18.86
C VAL A 105 -8.35 -27.32 17.77
N HIS A 106 -9.53 -27.79 18.16
CA HIS A 106 -10.55 -28.33 17.24
C HIS A 106 -11.68 -27.35 16.99
N CYS A 107 -11.76 -26.78 15.79
CA CYS A 107 -12.90 -25.97 15.38
C CYS A 107 -13.97 -26.85 14.75
N LEU A 108 -15.05 -27.13 15.48
CA LEU A 108 -16.18 -27.94 15.00
C LEU A 108 -17.03 -27.19 13.98
N GLY A 109 -17.17 -25.88 14.18
CA GLY A 109 -17.80 -24.93 13.27
C GLY A 109 -16.83 -23.83 12.80
N GLN A 110 -17.36 -22.75 12.25
CA GLN A 110 -16.58 -21.53 11.99
C GLN A 110 -15.97 -21.03 13.29
N CYS A 111 -14.66 -20.76 13.33
CA CYS A 111 -13.98 -20.29 14.53
C CYS A 111 -13.07 -19.09 14.27
N THR A 112 -12.76 -18.34 15.33
CA THR A 112 -11.72 -17.31 15.29
C THR A 112 -10.64 -17.59 16.35
N ILE A 113 -9.39 -17.70 15.93
CA ILE A 113 -8.24 -17.96 16.79
C ILE A 113 -7.34 -16.72 16.75
N ASN A 114 -7.18 -16.03 17.88
CA ASN A 114 -6.48 -14.74 17.97
C ASN A 114 -5.30 -14.82 18.95
N TYR A 115 -4.08 -14.51 18.49
CA TYR A 115 -2.87 -14.50 19.34
C TYR A 115 -2.64 -15.82 20.13
N VAL A 116 -2.85 -16.97 19.48
CA VAL A 116 -2.61 -18.29 20.08
C VAL A 116 -1.27 -18.85 19.60
N PHE A 117 -0.47 -19.35 20.53
CA PHE A 117 0.90 -19.82 20.26
C PHE A 117 1.07 -21.28 20.66
N PHE A 118 1.64 -22.11 19.78
CA PHE A 118 1.88 -23.54 19.99
C PHE A 118 3.39 -23.78 20.14
N GLU A 119 3.84 -24.03 21.37
CA GLU A 119 5.28 -24.15 21.69
C GLU A 119 5.96 -25.33 21.00
N ASP A 120 5.23 -26.44 20.88
CA ASP A 120 5.59 -27.63 20.10
C ASP A 120 4.30 -28.33 19.64
N VAL A 121 4.33 -28.99 18.48
CA VAL A 121 3.13 -29.56 17.84
C VAL A 121 3.35 -31.04 17.54
N CYS A 122 2.64 -31.88 18.29
CA CYS A 122 2.75 -33.34 18.19
C CYS A 122 2.17 -33.87 16.86
N GLU A 123 0.85 -33.78 16.69
CA GLU A 123 0.16 -34.08 15.43
C GLU A 123 -0.31 -32.80 14.74
N ASP A 124 -1.47 -32.28 15.14
CA ASP A 124 -2.12 -31.09 14.55
C ASP A 124 -2.23 -29.95 15.55
N ALA A 125 -1.86 -28.73 15.13
CA ALA A 125 -2.06 -27.54 15.96
C ALA A 125 -3.52 -27.07 15.91
N ILE A 126 -4.12 -27.03 14.71
CA ILE A 126 -5.46 -26.50 14.47
C ILE A 126 -6.20 -27.39 13.46
N THR A 127 -7.29 -28.03 13.92
CA THR A 127 -8.08 -28.96 13.11
C THR A 127 -9.46 -28.36 12.82
N ILE A 128 -9.67 -27.95 11.57
CA ILE A 128 -10.89 -27.26 11.09
C ILE A 128 -11.89 -28.28 10.52
N LYS A 129 -13.07 -28.36 11.13
CA LYS A 129 -14.15 -29.31 10.81
C LYS A 129 -15.47 -28.63 10.36
N GLN A 130 -15.52 -27.29 10.33
CA GLN A 130 -16.65 -26.50 9.81
C GLN A 130 -17.16 -27.04 8.46
N THR A 131 -18.46 -27.04 8.17
CA THR A 131 -18.97 -27.53 6.86
C THR A 131 -18.96 -26.45 5.77
N SER A 132 -19.02 -25.18 6.15
CA SER A 132 -19.04 -24.02 5.25
C SER A 132 -18.59 -22.75 5.99
N GLY A 133 -18.63 -21.59 5.33
CA GLY A 133 -18.30 -20.31 5.95
C GLY A 133 -16.79 -20.00 6.00
N VAL A 134 -16.35 -19.21 6.99
CA VAL A 134 -14.98 -18.67 7.08
C VAL A 134 -14.42 -18.71 8.50
N SER A 135 -13.47 -19.63 8.78
CA SER A 135 -12.65 -19.57 10.00
C SER A 135 -11.45 -18.63 9.82
N ARG A 136 -10.97 -18.05 10.92
CA ARG A 136 -9.88 -17.07 10.94
C ARG A 136 -8.83 -17.42 11.98
N ILE A 137 -7.56 -17.34 11.60
CA ILE A 137 -6.39 -17.51 12.47
C ILE A 137 -5.59 -16.20 12.34
N ASN A 138 -5.62 -15.36 13.37
CA ASN A 138 -5.05 -14.01 13.35
C ASN A 138 -3.97 -13.88 14.42
N PHE A 139 -2.74 -13.56 14.00
CA PHE A 139 -1.55 -13.52 14.87
C PHE A 139 -1.27 -14.86 15.57
N GLY A 140 -0.23 -14.90 16.39
CA GLY A 140 0.22 -16.13 17.02
C GLY A 140 1.25 -16.88 16.18
N GLY A 141 1.44 -18.17 16.47
CA GLY A 141 2.36 -19.01 15.70
C GLY A 141 2.48 -20.44 16.22
N ALA A 142 3.13 -21.30 15.46
CA ALA A 142 3.40 -22.69 15.84
C ALA A 142 4.83 -23.13 15.49
N LYS A 143 5.37 -24.07 16.27
CA LYS A 143 6.68 -24.68 16.04
C LYS A 143 6.60 -26.21 16.07
N GLY A 144 7.53 -26.90 15.40
CA GLY A 144 7.77 -28.34 15.56
C GLY A 144 6.80 -29.29 14.85
N ALA A 145 5.76 -28.77 14.17
CA ALA A 145 4.67 -29.53 13.57
C ALA A 145 5.13 -30.49 12.46
N SER A 146 5.48 -31.72 12.85
CA SER A 146 6.14 -32.71 11.98
C SER A 146 5.37 -32.96 10.67
N ASP A 147 4.05 -33.12 10.74
CA ASP A 147 3.17 -33.28 9.57
C ASP A 147 2.50 -31.97 9.15
N LYS A 148 1.70 -31.34 10.02
CA LYS A 148 0.84 -30.21 9.67
C LYS A 148 0.46 -29.29 10.84
N ILE A 149 0.38 -27.98 10.59
CA ILE A 149 -0.07 -26.98 11.57
C ILE A 149 -1.59 -26.84 11.49
N VAL A 150 -2.13 -26.52 10.30
CA VAL A 150 -3.58 -26.36 10.08
C VAL A 150 -4.10 -27.46 9.16
N GLN A 151 -4.87 -28.39 9.71
CA GLN A 151 -5.57 -29.42 8.95
C GLN A 151 -7.02 -29.00 8.72
N HIS A 152 -7.42 -28.90 7.46
CA HIS A 152 -8.78 -28.55 7.07
C HIS A 152 -9.51 -29.81 6.58
N ASN A 153 -10.24 -30.45 7.50
CA ASN A 153 -11.08 -31.62 7.24
C ASN A 153 -12.46 -31.23 6.67
N GLY A 154 -13.01 -30.12 7.17
CA GLY A 154 -14.30 -29.53 6.79
C GLY A 154 -14.38 -28.93 5.37
N GLY A 155 -15.28 -27.98 5.14
CA GLY A 155 -15.47 -27.25 3.89
C GLY A 155 -15.54 -25.74 4.09
N GLY A 156 -15.48 -24.95 3.00
CA GLY A 156 -15.49 -23.49 3.06
C GLY A 156 -14.09 -22.87 3.04
N LYS A 157 -13.85 -21.84 3.87
CA LYS A 157 -12.62 -21.03 3.85
C LYS A 157 -11.91 -20.94 5.20
N VAL A 158 -10.57 -21.00 5.15
CA VAL A 158 -9.69 -20.58 6.25
C VAL A 158 -8.92 -19.33 5.83
N ILE A 159 -8.80 -18.34 6.71
CA ILE A 159 -7.94 -17.17 6.52
C ILE A 159 -6.88 -17.16 7.62
N ILE A 160 -5.60 -17.10 7.25
CA ILE A 160 -4.45 -17.06 8.14
C ILE A 160 -3.76 -15.69 7.97
N ASN A 161 -3.77 -14.86 9.01
CA ASN A 161 -3.22 -13.49 8.98
C ASN A 161 -2.12 -13.34 10.03
N SER A 162 -0.96 -12.78 9.65
CA SER A 162 0.16 -12.47 10.57
C SER A 162 0.62 -13.65 11.47
N PHE A 163 0.53 -14.89 10.97
CA PHE A 163 0.90 -16.09 11.73
C PHE A 163 2.37 -16.46 11.50
N TYR A 164 3.06 -16.93 12.54
CA TYR A 164 4.44 -17.43 12.45
C TYR A 164 4.50 -18.97 12.44
N ALA A 165 5.30 -19.55 11.55
CA ALA A 165 5.46 -21.00 11.43
C ALA A 165 6.94 -21.39 11.33
N GLU A 166 7.39 -22.35 12.15
CA GLU A 166 8.79 -22.77 12.20
C GLU A 166 8.93 -24.30 12.31
N ASN A 167 9.81 -24.90 11.50
CA ASN A 167 10.12 -26.34 11.53
C ASN A 167 8.86 -27.22 11.37
N PHE A 168 8.25 -27.18 10.17
CA PHE A 168 6.92 -27.76 9.93
C PHE A 168 6.81 -28.57 8.63
N GLY A 169 6.02 -29.63 8.62
CA GLY A 169 5.67 -30.37 7.40
C GLY A 169 4.78 -29.53 6.46
N LYS A 170 3.63 -29.05 6.96
CA LYS A 170 2.63 -28.30 6.18
C LYS A 170 2.02 -27.16 7.01
N LEU A 171 2.09 -25.89 6.58
CA LEU A 171 1.40 -24.82 7.34
C LEU A 171 -0.13 -24.98 7.20
N TYR A 172 -0.63 -25.19 5.98
CA TYR A 172 -2.02 -25.57 5.73
C TYR A 172 -2.11 -26.84 4.89
N ARG A 173 -3.03 -27.76 5.25
CA ARG A 173 -3.41 -28.90 4.43
C ARG A 173 -4.94 -29.01 4.31
N SER A 174 -5.44 -28.99 3.09
CA SER A 174 -6.77 -29.51 2.74
C SER A 174 -6.76 -31.05 2.89
N CYS A 175 -7.69 -31.64 3.63
CA CYS A 175 -7.66 -33.09 3.89
C CYS A 175 -7.68 -33.91 2.60
N GLY A 176 -6.67 -34.75 2.39
CA GLY A 176 -6.45 -35.43 1.10
C GLY A 176 -7.13 -36.78 0.94
N ASN A 177 -7.57 -37.41 2.03
CA ASN A 177 -8.04 -38.79 2.11
C ASN A 177 -9.37 -38.96 2.89
N CYS A 178 -9.91 -37.86 3.44
CA CYS A 178 -11.16 -37.82 4.22
C CYS A 178 -12.35 -38.49 3.49
N LYS A 179 -13.14 -39.29 4.24
CA LYS A 179 -14.33 -40.00 3.73
C LYS A 179 -15.34 -39.07 3.04
N THR A 180 -15.53 -37.88 3.60
CA THR A 180 -16.27 -36.78 2.94
C THR A 180 -15.26 -35.76 2.45
N GLN A 181 -15.34 -35.42 1.16
CA GLN A 181 -14.50 -34.39 0.54
C GLN A 181 -15.30 -33.14 0.21
N TYR A 182 -14.63 -32.01 0.31
CA TYR A 182 -15.19 -30.68 0.08
C TYR A 182 -14.27 -29.90 -0.85
N LYS A 183 -14.81 -28.96 -1.61
CA LYS A 183 -14.03 -27.85 -2.14
C LYS A 183 -13.65 -26.92 -0.98
N ARG A 184 -12.36 -26.75 -0.74
CA ARG A 184 -11.81 -25.92 0.33
C ARG A 184 -11.08 -24.72 -0.25
N SER A 185 -11.01 -23.64 0.51
CA SER A 185 -10.22 -22.46 0.14
C SER A 185 -9.38 -21.99 1.32
N VAL A 186 -8.18 -21.50 1.01
CA VAL A 186 -7.30 -20.86 2.00
C VAL A 186 -6.80 -19.53 1.49
N GLU A 187 -6.71 -18.56 2.41
CA GLU A 187 -6.01 -17.31 2.19
C GLU A 187 -4.94 -17.15 3.28
N ILE A 188 -3.68 -16.92 2.89
CA ILE A 188 -2.57 -16.69 3.82
C ILE A 188 -1.98 -15.31 3.53
N ASN A 189 -2.05 -14.43 4.52
CA ASN A 189 -1.68 -13.02 4.45
C ASN A 189 -0.64 -12.67 5.51
N ASP A 190 0.34 -11.81 5.17
CA ASP A 190 1.23 -11.11 6.13
C ASP A 190 2.01 -12.03 7.09
N SER A 191 2.10 -13.31 6.75
CA SER A 191 2.58 -14.40 7.60
C SER A 191 4.04 -14.72 7.31
N TRP A 192 4.74 -15.33 8.28
CA TRP A 192 6.16 -15.65 8.17
C TRP A 192 6.41 -17.12 8.47
N ALA A 193 6.90 -17.84 7.46
CA ALA A 193 7.20 -19.26 7.51
C ALA A 193 8.71 -19.53 7.36
N VAL A 194 9.24 -20.39 8.22
CA VAL A 194 10.66 -20.74 8.33
C VAL A 194 10.80 -22.27 8.37
N SER A 195 11.68 -22.84 7.54
CA SER A 195 12.05 -24.27 7.55
C SER A 195 10.85 -25.20 7.48
N GLY A 196 10.29 -25.39 6.28
CA GLY A 196 9.15 -26.30 6.12
C GLY A 196 9.08 -27.01 4.77
N LEU A 197 8.29 -28.07 4.67
CA LEU A 197 8.15 -28.80 3.40
C LEU A 197 7.18 -28.10 2.47
N ASN A 198 5.92 -27.90 2.88
CA ASN A 198 4.90 -27.23 2.07
C ASN A 198 4.28 -26.05 2.83
N LEU A 199 4.18 -24.85 2.25
CA LEU A 199 3.35 -23.81 2.88
C LEU A 199 1.86 -24.21 2.82
N VAL A 200 1.40 -24.68 1.66
CA VAL A 200 0.00 -25.00 1.39
C VAL A 200 -0.11 -26.30 0.59
N GLY A 201 -0.89 -27.27 1.09
CA GLY A 201 -1.26 -28.49 0.38
C GLY A 201 -2.75 -28.52 -0.01
N ILE A 202 -3.06 -28.52 -1.30
CA ILE A 202 -4.43 -28.46 -1.84
C ILE A 202 -4.76 -29.65 -2.76
N ASN A 203 -6.04 -30.01 -2.85
CA ASN A 203 -6.54 -31.07 -3.73
C ASN A 203 -7.13 -30.46 -5.01
N SER A 204 -6.32 -30.35 -6.06
CA SER A 204 -6.69 -29.66 -7.31
C SER A 204 -7.89 -30.31 -8.01
N ASN A 205 -8.07 -31.63 -7.87
CA ASN A 205 -9.19 -32.39 -8.43
C ASN A 205 -10.54 -32.13 -7.72
N PHE A 206 -10.55 -31.54 -6.52
CA PHE A 206 -11.78 -31.05 -5.87
C PHE A 206 -11.98 -29.53 -6.08
N GLY A 207 -11.14 -28.90 -6.92
CA GLY A 207 -11.21 -27.48 -7.21
C GLY A 207 -10.90 -26.60 -6.00
N ASP A 208 -10.09 -27.10 -5.05
CA ASP A 208 -9.55 -26.32 -3.95
C ASP A 208 -8.85 -25.05 -4.44
N THR A 209 -8.79 -23.99 -3.63
CA THR A 209 -8.04 -22.78 -3.99
C THR A 209 -7.12 -22.30 -2.87
N ALA A 210 -6.01 -21.68 -3.26
CA ALA A 210 -5.04 -21.06 -2.36
C ALA A 210 -4.72 -19.65 -2.86
N THR A 211 -4.93 -18.66 -1.99
CA THR A 211 -4.51 -17.27 -2.19
C THR A 211 -3.40 -16.96 -1.20
N ILE A 212 -2.26 -16.46 -1.65
CA ILE A 212 -1.09 -16.21 -0.80
C ILE A 212 -0.61 -14.78 -1.05
N ARG A 213 -0.53 -13.95 -0.01
CA ARG A 213 -0.23 -12.51 -0.08
C ARG A 213 0.78 -12.06 0.96
N ARG A 214 1.78 -11.27 0.52
CA ARG A 214 2.83 -10.70 1.41
C ARG A 214 3.42 -11.75 2.36
N GLN A 215 3.66 -12.95 1.84
CA GLN A 215 4.15 -14.08 2.61
C GLN A 215 5.68 -14.03 2.66
N LYS A 216 6.24 -13.95 3.86
CA LYS A 216 7.68 -14.14 4.06
C LYS A 216 7.98 -15.63 4.17
N ALA A 217 8.81 -16.17 3.28
CA ALA A 217 9.18 -17.58 3.26
C ALA A 217 10.70 -17.75 3.30
N SER A 218 11.20 -18.58 4.22
CA SER A 218 12.62 -18.89 4.36
C SER A 218 12.78 -20.40 4.53
N ASN A 219 13.59 -21.06 3.70
CA ASN A 219 13.79 -22.52 3.72
C ASN A 219 12.49 -23.37 3.61
N VAL A 220 11.42 -22.84 3.00
CA VAL A 220 10.20 -23.60 2.68
C VAL A 220 10.38 -24.26 1.30
N LYS A 221 10.27 -25.59 1.19
CA LYS A 221 10.63 -26.33 -0.04
C LYS A 221 9.64 -26.11 -1.19
N VAL A 222 8.35 -26.13 -0.92
CA VAL A 222 7.27 -25.87 -1.88
C VAL A 222 6.28 -24.89 -1.27
N ILE A 223 5.87 -23.87 -2.02
CA ILE A 223 4.83 -22.95 -1.53
C ILE A 223 3.44 -23.60 -1.66
N CYS A 224 2.99 -23.84 -2.89
CA CYS A 224 1.70 -24.47 -3.16
C CYS A 224 1.93 -25.85 -3.77
N GLN A 225 1.67 -26.90 -2.99
CA GLN A 225 1.75 -28.28 -3.42
C GLN A 225 0.34 -28.79 -3.77
N LYS A 226 0.19 -29.33 -4.98
CA LYS A 226 -1.08 -29.87 -5.48
C LYS A 226 -1.10 -31.38 -5.31
N PHE A 227 -2.27 -31.91 -4.99
CA PHE A 227 -2.54 -33.32 -4.77
C PHE A 227 -3.78 -33.77 -5.53
N THR A 228 -3.82 -35.06 -5.87
CA THR A 228 -5.04 -35.76 -6.26
C THR A 228 -5.66 -36.32 -4.98
N GLY A 229 -6.61 -35.58 -4.40
CA GLY A 229 -7.35 -36.02 -3.22
C GLY A 229 -8.31 -37.17 -3.55
N ASN A 230 -8.61 -37.99 -2.54
CA ASN A 230 -9.54 -39.12 -2.63
C ASN A 230 -10.36 -39.24 -1.33
N ASN A 231 -11.28 -40.20 -1.29
CA ASN A 231 -12.17 -40.50 -0.16
C ASN A 231 -12.01 -41.93 0.39
N SER A 232 -10.94 -42.63 0.02
CA SER A 232 -10.70 -44.04 0.33
C SER A 232 -9.82 -44.29 1.58
N GLY A 233 -9.42 -43.23 2.29
CA GLY A 233 -8.43 -43.29 3.37
C GLY A 233 -6.97 -43.44 2.91
N LYS A 234 -6.71 -43.88 1.67
CA LYS A 234 -5.35 -43.98 1.11
C LYS A 234 -4.71 -42.61 0.95
N GLU A 235 -3.39 -42.55 1.09
CA GLU A 235 -2.64 -41.31 0.90
C GLU A 235 -2.79 -40.73 -0.53
N PRO A 236 -2.95 -39.41 -0.66
CA PRO A 236 -3.16 -38.73 -1.93
C PRO A 236 -1.84 -38.56 -2.69
N SER A 237 -1.83 -38.84 -4.00
CA SER A 237 -0.67 -38.59 -4.85
C SER A 237 -0.46 -37.09 -5.07
N GLN A 238 0.80 -36.65 -5.18
CA GLN A 238 1.14 -35.31 -5.63
C GLN A 238 0.88 -35.18 -7.14
N ASN A 239 0.39 -34.02 -7.59
CA ASN A 239 0.08 -33.77 -9.01
C ASN A 239 0.58 -32.40 -9.52
N GLY A 240 1.77 -32.01 -9.05
CA GLY A 240 2.45 -30.76 -9.43
C GLY A 240 2.41 -29.70 -8.32
N SER A 241 2.95 -28.51 -8.61
CA SER A 241 3.08 -27.43 -7.63
C SER A 241 3.05 -26.06 -8.31
N GLY A 242 3.13 -24.98 -7.51
CA GLY A 242 3.16 -23.60 -7.99
C GLY A 242 1.79 -23.03 -8.40
N PRO A 243 1.74 -21.77 -8.86
CA PRO A 243 0.49 -21.14 -9.32
C PRO A 243 -0.01 -21.74 -10.63
N ASP A 244 -1.25 -21.45 -11.00
CA ASP A 244 -1.80 -21.65 -12.35
C ASP A 244 -3.02 -20.74 -12.61
N SER A 245 -3.58 -20.83 -13.80
CA SER A 245 -4.74 -20.06 -14.26
C SER A 245 -6.09 -20.49 -13.67
N ALA A 246 -6.16 -21.55 -12.86
CA ALA A 246 -7.41 -22.07 -12.29
C ALA A 246 -7.79 -21.45 -10.93
N GLY A 247 -7.01 -20.48 -10.44
CA GLY A 247 -7.30 -19.73 -9.20
C GLY A 247 -6.32 -19.98 -8.05
N HIS A 248 -5.21 -20.69 -8.30
CA HIS A 248 -4.12 -20.88 -7.34
C HIS A 248 -3.20 -19.63 -7.30
N GLN A 249 -3.76 -18.49 -6.91
CA GLN A 249 -3.10 -17.19 -6.99
C GLN A 249 -2.05 -16.96 -5.89
N VAL A 250 -0.79 -17.12 -6.28
CA VAL A 250 0.37 -16.59 -5.56
C VAL A 250 0.56 -15.12 -5.94
N VAL A 251 0.48 -14.20 -4.97
CA VAL A 251 0.61 -12.74 -5.20
C VAL A 251 1.52 -12.12 -4.13
N GLY A 252 2.82 -12.07 -4.40
CA GLY A 252 3.83 -11.55 -3.47
C GLY A 252 4.27 -12.57 -2.42
N ILE A 253 5.42 -13.20 -2.68
CA ILE A 253 6.16 -13.98 -1.69
C ILE A 253 7.56 -13.39 -1.61
N ASP A 254 7.92 -12.89 -0.44
CA ASP A 254 9.30 -12.56 -0.11
C ASP A 254 10.03 -13.87 0.21
N VAL A 255 10.48 -14.53 -0.86
CA VAL A 255 11.35 -15.71 -0.79
C VAL A 255 12.74 -15.21 -0.38
N VAL A 256 12.99 -15.17 0.93
CA VAL A 256 14.30 -14.79 1.48
C VAL A 256 15.25 -15.97 1.35
N THR A 257 15.68 -16.26 0.13
CA THR A 257 16.90 -17.04 -0.13
C THR A 257 18.10 -16.18 0.26
N ARG A 258 18.61 -16.38 1.49
CA ARG A 258 20.01 -16.06 1.78
C ARG A 258 20.88 -17.19 1.18
N PRO A 259 21.78 -16.91 0.24
CA PRO A 259 22.85 -17.85 -0.08
C PRO A 259 23.74 -17.97 1.15
N SER A 260 23.90 -19.19 1.68
CA SER A 260 24.78 -19.46 2.81
C SER A 260 26.16 -19.87 2.30
N SER A 261 27.02 -18.89 1.97
CA SER A 261 28.44 -19.12 1.72
C SER A 261 29.28 -17.90 2.11
N THR A 262 30.34 -18.17 2.88
CA THR A 262 31.46 -17.26 3.12
C THR A 262 32.27 -17.06 1.85
N PRO A 263 33.02 -15.95 1.70
CA PRO A 263 33.92 -15.75 0.57
C PRO A 263 35.07 -16.76 0.59
N SER A 264 35.46 -17.24 -0.59
CA SER A 264 36.73 -17.90 -0.86
C SER A 264 37.33 -17.28 -2.11
N GLU A 265 38.61 -16.95 -2.08
CA GLU A 265 39.34 -16.37 -3.20
C GLU A 265 39.58 -17.42 -4.31
N ASP A 266 39.47 -17.01 -5.57
CA ASP A 266 40.63 -16.82 -6.48
C ASP A 266 40.30 -17.07 -7.97
N SER A 267 41.18 -16.55 -8.83
CA SER A 267 41.41 -16.86 -10.25
C SER A 267 40.49 -16.22 -11.29
N THR A 268 41.10 -15.92 -12.44
CA THR A 268 40.55 -15.10 -13.53
C THR A 268 40.20 -15.93 -14.77
N SER A 269 39.15 -15.52 -15.50
CA SER A 269 39.03 -15.84 -16.93
C SER A 269 38.15 -14.82 -17.64
N THR A 270 38.45 -14.53 -18.91
CA THR A 270 37.75 -13.57 -19.76
C THR A 270 36.86 -14.27 -20.78
N LEU A 271 35.80 -13.59 -21.26
CA LEU A 271 35.38 -13.57 -22.68
C LEU A 271 34.25 -12.55 -22.92
N LYS A 272 33.96 -12.26 -24.19
CA LYS A 272 33.02 -11.20 -24.67
C LYS A 272 31.82 -11.80 -25.45
N PRO A 273 30.81 -11.00 -25.90
CA PRO A 273 29.44 -11.47 -26.12
C PRO A 273 29.08 -11.77 -27.59
N PRO A 274 27.85 -12.29 -27.83
CA PRO A 274 27.18 -12.22 -29.14
C PRO A 274 25.80 -11.53 -29.12
N SER A 275 25.37 -11.08 -30.30
CA SER A 275 24.00 -10.70 -30.73
C SER A 275 24.00 -10.65 -32.28
N PRO A 276 22.89 -10.44 -33.04
CA PRO A 276 21.46 -10.31 -32.65
C PRO A 276 20.41 -11.01 -33.58
N SER A 277 19.27 -11.46 -33.02
CA SER A 277 17.93 -11.58 -33.69
C SER A 277 17.79 -12.54 -34.91
N PRO A 278 16.61 -12.70 -35.56
CA PRO A 278 15.20 -12.29 -35.27
C PRO A 278 14.26 -13.55 -35.21
N SER A 279 12.94 -13.64 -35.54
CA SER A 279 11.84 -12.75 -36.02
C SER A 279 10.44 -13.39 -35.78
N THR A 280 9.35 -12.59 -35.76
CA THR A 280 7.91 -12.97 -36.00
C THR A 280 7.20 -13.90 -34.98
N TRP A 281 5.88 -13.83 -34.70
CA TRP A 281 4.71 -13.93 -35.62
C TRP A 281 3.41 -13.19 -35.18
N PHE A 282 2.71 -12.63 -36.19
CA PHE A 282 1.25 -12.41 -36.40
C PHE A 282 0.25 -11.89 -35.32
N ARG A 283 -0.84 -11.24 -35.82
CA ARG A 283 -1.91 -10.61 -35.01
C ARG A 283 -3.25 -10.46 -35.76
N ARG A 284 -4.35 -11.04 -35.24
CA ARG A 284 -5.81 -10.82 -35.51
C ARG A 284 -6.56 -11.60 -34.40
N SER A 285 -7.80 -11.34 -33.95
CA SER A 285 -8.90 -10.42 -34.34
C SER A 285 -9.67 -9.94 -33.06
N PRO A 286 -10.75 -9.12 -33.14
CA PRO A 286 -11.36 -8.48 -31.95
C PRO A 286 -12.79 -8.91 -31.59
N LYS A 287 -13.17 -8.85 -30.29
CA LYS A 287 -14.38 -8.14 -29.75
C LYS A 287 -14.60 -8.30 -28.22
N SER A 288 -15.00 -7.18 -27.59
CA SER A 288 -15.83 -6.99 -26.37
C SER A 288 -15.81 -7.98 -25.18
N LEU A 289 -15.47 -7.45 -23.98
CA LEU A 289 -16.43 -7.40 -22.85
C LEU A 289 -16.07 -6.28 -21.84
N LEU A 290 -17.04 -5.91 -21.00
CA LEU A 290 -16.96 -5.06 -19.79
C LEU A 290 -16.81 -5.99 -18.57
N ALA A 291 -16.24 -5.66 -17.40
CA ALA A 291 -15.34 -4.59 -16.93
C ALA A 291 -14.73 -5.11 -15.56
N ASN A 292 -14.17 -4.37 -14.58
CA ASN A 292 -14.01 -2.93 -14.32
C ASN A 292 -12.77 -2.66 -13.41
N LEU A 293 -12.65 -1.48 -12.78
CA LEU A 293 -11.36 -0.77 -12.61
C LEU A 293 -11.22 0.08 -11.32
N ALA A 294 -9.98 0.51 -10.97
CA ALA A 294 -9.48 1.87 -10.63
C ALA A 294 -8.23 1.92 -9.70
N ALA A 295 -7.29 2.86 -9.76
CA ALA A 295 -7.08 3.89 -10.77
C ALA A 295 -8.25 4.84 -11.01
N LEU A 296 -8.42 5.96 -10.29
CA LEU A 296 -9.53 6.90 -10.54
C LEU A 296 -9.47 7.35 -12.01
N VAL A 297 -10.31 6.73 -12.86
CA VAL A 297 -10.25 6.87 -14.32
C VAL A 297 -11.19 7.98 -14.74
N THR A 298 -10.64 9.04 -15.33
CA THR A 298 -11.44 10.09 -15.97
C THR A 298 -11.73 9.75 -17.42
N ASN A 299 -12.98 9.35 -17.71
CA ASN A 299 -13.50 9.53 -19.07
C ASN A 299 -13.83 11.02 -19.29
N GLY A 300 -13.36 11.58 -20.40
CA GLY A 300 -13.13 13.02 -20.50
C GLY A 300 -14.38 13.90 -20.67
N ARG A 301 -14.74 14.65 -19.62
CA ARG A 301 -15.25 16.03 -19.71
C ARG A 301 -14.55 16.93 -18.69
N CYS A 302 -14.12 18.11 -19.13
CA CYS A 302 -13.07 18.91 -18.48
C CYS A 302 -13.62 19.92 -17.45
N GLY A 303 -14.41 19.48 -16.47
CA GLY A 303 -15.06 20.41 -15.52
C GLY A 303 -15.68 19.83 -14.25
N GLN A 304 -15.25 18.66 -13.78
CA GLN A 304 -15.71 18.05 -12.51
C GLN A 304 -14.61 17.21 -11.82
N LEU A 305 -13.34 17.61 -11.96
CA LEU A 305 -12.21 16.87 -11.38
C LEU A 305 -11.81 17.38 -9.98
N SER A 306 -12.32 18.54 -9.58
CA SER A 306 -12.02 19.25 -8.34
C SER A 306 -12.33 18.43 -7.09
N SER A 307 -13.61 18.08 -6.88
CA SER A 307 -14.10 17.38 -5.68
C SER A 307 -13.61 15.92 -5.49
N SER A 308 -12.70 15.46 -6.34
CA SER A 308 -12.04 14.15 -6.25
C SER A 308 -10.53 14.24 -5.99
N VAL A 309 -9.94 15.44 -5.94
CA VAL A 309 -8.55 15.66 -5.52
C VAL A 309 -8.46 15.85 -4.00
N GLU A 310 -9.41 16.58 -3.39
CA GLU A 310 -9.46 16.94 -1.96
C GLU A 310 -9.38 15.74 -1.00
N LYS A 311 -10.19 14.70 -1.23
CA LYS A 311 -10.53 13.62 -0.28
C LYS A 311 -9.35 12.70 0.13
N GLY A 312 -8.13 13.01 -0.29
CA GLY A 312 -6.89 12.35 0.14
C GLY A 312 -5.81 13.29 0.71
N GLN A 313 -6.10 14.59 0.90
CA GLN A 313 -5.09 15.58 1.32
C GLN A 313 -5.49 16.52 2.49
N GLN A 314 -6.73 16.53 2.96
CA GLN A 314 -7.16 17.49 4.00
C GLN A 314 -7.95 16.84 5.16
N GLU A 315 -7.26 16.59 6.27
CA GLU A 315 -7.80 16.43 7.62
C GLU A 315 -6.89 17.22 8.57
N ASP A 316 -7.37 18.35 9.11
CA ASP A 316 -6.91 18.98 10.38
C ASP A 316 -7.68 20.29 10.63
N ARG A 317 -8.85 20.19 11.26
CA ARG A 317 -9.46 21.16 12.18
C ARG A 317 -10.79 20.61 12.72
N GLU A 318 -10.99 20.76 14.02
CA GLU A 318 -12.20 20.33 14.71
C GLU A 318 -13.28 21.41 14.61
N GLU A 319 -14.49 21.04 14.19
CA GLU A 319 -15.69 21.87 14.34
C GLU A 319 -16.85 20.93 14.70
N GLU A 320 -17.41 21.09 15.91
CA GLU A 320 -18.48 20.25 16.43
C GLU A 320 -19.84 20.66 15.83
N ASP A 321 -20.32 19.92 14.82
CA ASP A 321 -21.74 19.89 14.47
C ASP A 321 -22.23 18.44 14.24
N GLY A 322 -23.43 18.15 14.74
CA GLY A 322 -24.00 16.81 14.92
C GLY A 322 -24.49 16.12 13.64
N GLY A 323 -24.02 16.54 12.47
CA GLY A 323 -24.45 16.02 11.17
C GLY A 323 -23.65 14.82 10.70
N ALA A 324 -24.29 13.65 10.55
CA ALA A 324 -23.66 12.45 10.00
C ALA A 324 -23.35 12.60 8.49
N LYS A 325 -22.15 13.09 8.16
CA LYS A 325 -21.63 13.16 6.79
C LYS A 325 -21.46 11.74 6.21
N GLU A 326 -21.97 11.49 5.00
CA GLU A 326 -21.79 10.19 4.29
C GLU A 326 -20.29 9.86 4.09
N ASP A 327 -19.96 8.57 4.08
CA ASP A 327 -18.61 8.08 3.70
C ASP A 327 -18.17 8.69 2.35
N PRO A 328 -17.06 9.46 2.33
CA PRO A 328 -16.51 10.05 1.12
C PRO A 328 -16.27 9.06 -0.04
N LEU A 329 -15.97 7.80 0.27
CA LEU A 329 -15.70 6.71 -0.69
C LEU A 329 -16.99 6.12 -1.25
N ALA A 330 -18.04 6.00 -0.42
CA ALA A 330 -19.35 5.51 -0.83
C ALA A 330 -20.02 6.41 -1.90
N GLN A 331 -19.62 7.68 -1.99
CA GLN A 331 -20.03 8.57 -3.08
C GLN A 331 -19.22 8.35 -4.37
N ALA A 332 -17.91 8.14 -4.27
CA ALA A 332 -17.05 7.86 -5.43
C ALA A 332 -17.48 6.58 -6.17
N HIS A 333 -17.90 5.55 -5.43
CA HIS A 333 -18.49 4.31 -5.99
C HIS A 333 -19.76 4.52 -6.84
N LYS A 334 -20.45 5.67 -6.73
CA LYS A 334 -21.73 5.94 -7.42
C LYS A 334 -21.56 6.67 -8.77
N ASN A 335 -20.38 7.18 -9.13
CA ASN A 335 -20.20 8.02 -10.32
C ASN A 335 -19.81 7.18 -11.58
N PRO A 336 -20.67 7.10 -12.62
CA PRO A 336 -20.44 6.22 -13.78
C PRO A 336 -19.32 6.68 -14.73
N ASN A 337 -18.79 7.90 -14.56
CA ASN A 337 -17.64 8.38 -15.35
C ASN A 337 -16.29 7.88 -14.82
N PHE A 338 -16.29 7.27 -13.63
CA PHE A 338 -15.13 6.78 -12.89
C PHE A 338 -15.32 5.31 -12.52
N THR A 339 -14.42 4.79 -11.70
CA THR A 339 -14.47 3.41 -11.16
C THR A 339 -13.71 3.34 -9.82
N PHE A 340 -13.74 2.21 -9.08
CA PHE A 340 -12.90 1.98 -7.89
C PHE A 340 -12.32 0.53 -7.74
N HIS A 341 -10.99 0.29 -7.92
CA HIS A 341 -10.25 -0.75 -7.18
C HIS A 341 -9.54 -0.10 -5.97
N ARG A 342 -9.03 -0.96 -5.11
CA ARG A 342 -8.14 -0.64 -3.99
C ARG A 342 -6.77 -1.29 -4.25
N ALA A 343 -5.73 -0.49 -4.42
CA ALA A 343 -4.38 -0.94 -4.75
C ALA A 343 -3.34 -0.43 -3.74
N ASP A 344 -2.30 -1.22 -3.49
CA ASP A 344 -1.13 -0.84 -2.70
C ASP A 344 0.05 -0.68 -3.67
N LEU A 345 0.39 0.57 -4.01
CA LEU A 345 1.42 0.87 -5.01
C LEU A 345 2.85 0.70 -4.46
N SER A 346 3.02 0.28 -3.20
CA SER A 346 4.33 -0.13 -2.68
C SER A 346 4.77 -1.51 -3.22
N ASP A 347 3.84 -2.33 -3.72
CA ASP A 347 4.12 -3.52 -4.53
C ASP A 347 4.18 -3.15 -6.02
N PHE A 348 5.36 -3.35 -6.62
CA PHE A 348 5.61 -3.09 -8.04
C PHE A 348 4.67 -3.88 -8.98
N ASN A 349 4.28 -5.11 -8.61
CA ASN A 349 3.41 -5.95 -9.45
C ASN A 349 1.96 -5.49 -9.38
N VAL A 350 1.53 -4.98 -8.22
CA VAL A 350 0.23 -4.33 -8.06
C VAL A 350 0.19 -3.03 -8.87
N ALA A 351 1.26 -2.24 -8.85
CA ALA A 351 1.40 -1.09 -9.75
C ALA A 351 1.37 -1.53 -11.24
N LEU A 352 2.04 -2.62 -11.61
CA LEU A 352 2.07 -3.09 -13.00
C LEU A 352 0.69 -3.55 -13.51
N GLU A 353 -0.09 -4.28 -12.71
CA GLU A 353 -1.42 -4.72 -13.14
C GLU A 353 -2.45 -3.58 -13.10
N VAL A 354 -2.36 -2.65 -12.13
CA VAL A 354 -3.34 -1.55 -11.99
C VAL A 354 -3.18 -0.45 -13.04
N LEU A 355 -1.96 -0.22 -13.55
CA LEU A 355 -1.68 0.74 -14.63
C LEU A 355 -2.01 0.19 -16.03
N LYS A 356 -2.31 -1.11 -16.15
CA LYS A 356 -2.35 -1.86 -17.41
C LYS A 356 -3.47 -1.38 -18.36
N GLY A 357 -3.08 -0.94 -19.55
CA GLY A 357 -4.01 -0.42 -20.57
C GLY A 357 -4.36 1.06 -20.44
N CYS A 358 -3.76 1.78 -19.48
CA CYS A 358 -3.88 3.22 -19.37
C CYS A 358 -3.10 3.95 -20.47
N ASP A 359 -3.67 5.05 -21.00
CA ASP A 359 -2.98 5.94 -21.94
C ASP A 359 -2.06 6.94 -21.23
N ALA A 360 -2.34 7.26 -19.95
CA ALA A 360 -1.57 8.21 -19.15
C ALA A 360 -1.81 8.02 -17.65
N VAL A 361 -0.91 8.57 -16.82
CA VAL A 361 -0.96 8.47 -15.35
C VAL A 361 -0.81 9.84 -14.68
N ILE A 362 -1.61 10.07 -13.64
CA ILE A 362 -1.54 11.18 -12.70
C ILE A 362 -1.27 10.58 -11.31
N HIS A 363 -0.11 10.87 -10.73
CA HIS A 363 0.36 10.29 -9.48
C HIS A 363 0.27 11.29 -8.32
N LEU A 364 -0.83 11.21 -7.55
CA LEU A 364 -1.05 12.02 -6.34
C LEU A 364 -0.85 11.23 -5.04
N ALA A 365 -0.63 9.90 -5.14
CA ALA A 365 -0.54 9.02 -3.97
C ALA A 365 0.81 9.19 -3.25
N GLY A 366 0.72 9.40 -1.94
CA GLY A 366 1.83 9.67 -1.02
C GLY A 366 1.34 10.33 0.26
N ALA A 367 2.19 10.43 1.28
CA ALA A 367 1.94 11.28 2.43
C ALA A 367 2.16 12.76 2.02
N PRO A 368 1.25 13.69 2.40
CA PRO A 368 1.32 15.10 2.01
C PRO A 368 2.18 15.97 2.95
N ASN A 369 2.70 15.41 4.05
CA ASN A 369 3.45 16.11 5.09
C ASN A 369 4.55 15.21 5.69
N PRO A 370 5.47 15.73 6.54
CA PRO A 370 6.64 15.01 7.04
C PRO A 370 6.35 13.81 7.96
N GLY A 371 5.11 13.67 8.46
CA GLY A 371 4.68 12.55 9.29
C GLY A 371 5.52 12.35 10.55
N ASP A 372 6.33 11.29 10.56
CA ASP A 372 7.18 10.89 11.69
C ASP A 372 8.47 11.72 11.84
N TYR A 373 8.72 12.65 10.91
CA TYR A 373 9.98 13.40 10.74
C TYR A 373 11.23 12.50 10.67
N LYS A 374 11.08 11.24 10.22
CA LYS A 374 12.16 10.24 10.17
C LYS A 374 12.18 9.46 8.86
N VAL A 375 11.26 8.51 8.68
CA VAL A 375 11.37 7.48 7.63
C VAL A 375 10.04 7.08 6.98
N GLU A 376 8.90 7.29 7.63
CA GLU A 376 7.59 6.84 7.12
C GLU A 376 7.21 7.56 5.83
N THR A 377 7.06 8.88 5.87
CA THR A 377 6.77 9.70 4.69
C THR A 377 7.82 9.51 3.61
N HIS A 378 9.11 9.57 3.97
CA HIS A 378 10.22 9.46 3.03
C HIS A 378 10.18 8.13 2.25
N ASN A 379 10.26 7.01 2.96
CA ASN A 379 10.38 5.71 2.33
C ASN A 379 9.12 5.35 1.53
N MET A 380 7.93 5.71 2.03
CA MET A 380 6.69 5.49 1.31
C MET A 380 6.65 6.27 0.00
N ASN A 381 6.84 7.60 0.04
CA ASN A 381 6.79 8.44 -1.16
C ASN A 381 7.85 8.05 -2.20
N VAL A 382 9.06 7.68 -1.76
CA VAL A 382 10.18 7.26 -2.63
C VAL A 382 9.90 5.92 -3.32
N VAL A 383 9.24 4.97 -2.66
CA VAL A 383 8.87 3.67 -3.25
C VAL A 383 7.66 3.78 -4.18
N LEU A 384 6.61 4.51 -3.76
CA LEU A 384 5.38 4.71 -4.56
C LEU A 384 5.71 5.31 -5.93
N SER A 385 6.50 6.39 -5.94
CA SER A 385 6.89 7.09 -7.16
C SER A 385 7.74 6.22 -8.09
N TRP A 386 8.72 5.50 -7.56
CA TRP A 386 9.57 4.63 -8.38
C TRP A 386 8.77 3.51 -9.03
N ASN A 387 7.88 2.86 -8.26
CA ASN A 387 7.04 1.78 -8.77
C ASN A 387 6.13 2.27 -9.90
N VAL A 388 5.47 3.42 -9.73
CA VAL A 388 4.59 4.01 -10.75
C VAL A 388 5.39 4.37 -12.01
N LEU A 389 6.52 5.07 -11.88
CA LEU A 389 7.37 5.46 -13.02
C LEU A 389 7.93 4.23 -13.76
N ARG A 390 8.41 3.22 -13.02
CA ARG A 390 8.98 1.99 -13.61
C ARG A 390 7.92 1.13 -14.27
N ALA A 391 6.71 1.05 -13.72
CA ALA A 391 5.61 0.29 -14.30
C ALA A 391 5.01 1.01 -15.53
N CYS A 392 4.93 2.35 -15.53
CA CYS A 392 4.64 3.13 -16.74
C CYS A 392 5.61 2.79 -17.88
N ALA A 393 6.92 2.75 -17.58
CA ALA A 393 7.95 2.40 -18.55
C ALA A 393 7.79 0.97 -19.11
N GLU A 394 7.40 0.00 -18.27
CA GLU A 394 7.18 -1.39 -18.69
C GLU A 394 5.97 -1.55 -19.62
N LEU A 395 4.90 -0.82 -19.32
CA LEU A 395 3.63 -0.87 -20.07
C LEU A 395 3.64 0.01 -21.33
N GLY A 396 4.71 0.77 -21.58
CA GLY A 396 4.80 1.74 -22.68
C GLY A 396 3.97 3.01 -22.48
N ILE A 397 3.57 3.31 -21.22
CA ILE A 397 2.85 4.53 -20.87
C ILE A 397 3.83 5.70 -20.92
N THR A 398 3.54 6.66 -21.78
CA THR A 398 4.49 7.73 -22.18
C THR A 398 4.10 9.12 -21.68
N ARG A 399 2.99 9.27 -20.96
CA ARG A 399 2.56 10.56 -20.39
C ARG A 399 2.23 10.39 -18.91
N ILE A 400 3.02 11.02 -18.07
CA ILE A 400 2.91 10.93 -16.61
C ILE A 400 2.95 12.35 -16.04
N ALA A 401 2.11 12.63 -15.05
CA ALA A 401 2.21 13.80 -14.19
C ALA A 401 2.24 13.33 -12.73
N GLN A 402 3.04 13.95 -11.87
CA GLN A 402 3.21 13.55 -10.47
C GLN A 402 3.20 14.76 -9.52
N ALA A 403 2.61 14.59 -8.34
CA ALA A 403 2.50 15.62 -7.31
C ALA A 403 3.83 15.81 -6.58
N SER A 404 4.58 16.84 -7.00
CA SER A 404 5.68 17.42 -6.23
C SER A 404 5.10 18.47 -5.26
N SER A 405 5.95 19.27 -4.62
CA SER A 405 5.50 20.36 -3.74
C SER A 405 6.49 21.52 -3.78
N VAL A 406 6.06 22.72 -3.38
CA VAL A 406 6.98 23.82 -3.03
C VAL A 406 8.01 23.40 -1.98
N ASN A 407 7.68 22.44 -1.11
CA ASN A 407 8.57 21.85 -0.11
C ASN A 407 9.75 21.03 -0.69
N VAL A 408 9.97 20.99 -2.01
CA VAL A 408 11.32 20.70 -2.55
C VAL A 408 12.33 21.79 -2.18
N LEU A 409 11.86 22.94 -1.70
CA LEU A 409 12.62 24.04 -1.12
C LEU A 409 12.44 24.03 0.41
N THR A 410 13.27 24.79 1.13
CA THR A 410 13.13 24.97 2.57
C THR A 410 11.93 25.86 2.91
N MET A 411 10.76 25.24 3.06
CA MET A 411 9.44 25.88 3.20
C MET A 411 8.87 25.59 4.63
N PRO A 412 7.56 25.57 4.97
CA PRO A 412 7.13 25.64 6.37
C PRO A 412 7.54 24.44 7.24
N TYR A 413 7.65 23.24 6.65
CA TYR A 413 8.13 22.03 7.35
C TYR A 413 9.61 22.06 7.70
N SER A 414 10.42 22.86 7.00
CA SER A 414 11.86 22.95 7.25
C SER A 414 12.17 23.67 8.56
N ALA A 415 13.29 23.34 9.21
CA ALA A 415 13.65 23.97 10.48
C ALA A 415 13.86 25.48 10.28
N LYS A 416 14.60 25.84 9.22
CA LYS A 416 14.80 27.21 8.73
C LYS A 416 14.49 27.28 7.22
N ALA A 417 13.76 28.30 6.80
CA ALA A 417 13.61 28.63 5.38
C ALA A 417 14.81 29.44 4.86
N ILE A 418 15.26 29.11 3.64
CA ILE A 418 16.44 29.68 2.98
C ILE A 418 16.08 29.90 1.50
N PHE A 419 15.70 31.13 1.17
CA PHE A 419 15.45 31.55 -0.21
C PHE A 419 16.70 32.24 -0.76
N HIS A 420 17.17 31.78 -1.92
CA HIS A 420 18.38 32.30 -2.57
C HIS A 420 18.08 33.55 -3.41
N TYR A 421 16.85 33.68 -3.92
CA TYR A 421 16.36 34.84 -4.65
C TYR A 421 14.83 34.78 -4.81
N PHE A 422 14.22 35.93 -5.14
CA PHE A 422 12.86 35.99 -5.69
C PHE A 422 12.88 36.47 -7.16
N PRO A 423 11.94 36.01 -8.02
CA PRO A 423 10.93 34.99 -7.72
C PRO A 423 11.55 33.59 -7.63
N ILE A 424 10.84 32.70 -6.95
CA ILE A 424 11.12 31.27 -6.97
C ILE A 424 10.77 30.72 -8.37
N ASP A 425 11.78 30.27 -9.13
CA ASP A 425 11.64 29.59 -10.42
C ASP A 425 12.10 28.12 -10.32
N GLU A 426 11.95 27.32 -11.38
CA GLU A 426 12.38 25.92 -11.37
C GLU A 426 13.89 25.70 -11.17
N ASN A 427 14.71 26.75 -11.32
CA ASN A 427 16.16 26.74 -11.09
C ASN A 427 16.55 27.04 -9.64
N HIS A 428 15.58 27.31 -8.75
CA HIS A 428 15.87 27.55 -7.33
C HIS A 428 16.42 26.27 -6.66
N PRO A 429 17.53 26.36 -5.89
CA PRO A 429 18.11 25.21 -5.22
C PRO A 429 17.10 24.44 -4.37
N CYS A 430 17.01 23.14 -4.61
CA CYS A 430 16.07 22.23 -3.94
C CYS A 430 16.75 21.52 -2.77
N GLU A 431 16.79 22.19 -1.61
CA GLU A 431 17.66 21.86 -0.48
C GLU A 431 16.89 21.57 0.84
N PRO A 432 15.83 20.73 0.86
CA PRO A 432 15.01 20.53 2.04
C PRO A 432 15.75 19.71 3.11
N ASP A 433 15.60 20.11 4.37
CA ASP A 433 16.18 19.46 5.57
C ASP A 433 15.23 18.41 6.21
N GLU A 434 14.11 18.09 5.54
CA GLU A 434 12.99 17.31 6.09
C GLU A 434 12.50 16.20 5.12
N PRO A 435 11.92 15.09 5.63
CA PRO A 435 11.70 13.85 4.85
C PRO A 435 10.61 13.94 3.76
N TYR A 436 9.61 14.81 3.88
CA TYR A 436 8.60 15.03 2.84
C TYR A 436 9.21 15.70 1.61
N GLY A 437 9.82 16.87 1.79
CA GLY A 437 10.53 17.60 0.76
C GLY A 437 11.61 16.77 0.08
N LEU A 438 12.45 16.09 0.86
CA LEU A 438 13.46 15.17 0.34
C LEU A 438 12.83 14.06 -0.53
N SER A 439 11.68 13.51 -0.13
CA SER A 439 10.98 12.50 -0.95
C SER A 439 10.51 13.05 -2.29
N LYS A 440 10.12 14.33 -2.37
CA LYS A 440 9.73 15.00 -3.62
C LYS A 440 10.94 15.32 -4.50
N VAL A 441 12.06 15.74 -3.93
CA VAL A 441 13.34 15.90 -4.66
C VAL A 441 13.82 14.56 -5.24
N ILE A 442 13.69 13.47 -4.49
CA ILE A 442 14.02 12.12 -4.96
C ILE A 442 13.04 11.67 -6.06
N MET A 443 11.74 11.94 -5.93
CA MET A 443 10.74 11.67 -6.97
C MET A 443 11.02 12.42 -8.28
N GLU A 444 11.47 13.68 -8.21
CA GLU A 444 11.93 14.43 -9.39
C GLU A 444 13.22 13.82 -9.97
N THR A 445 14.18 13.44 -9.12
CA THR A 445 15.43 12.76 -9.54
C THR A 445 15.15 11.39 -10.20
N GLN A 446 14.15 10.65 -9.73
CA GLN A 446 13.69 9.40 -10.34
C GLN A 446 13.06 9.64 -11.71
N ALA A 447 12.24 10.69 -11.86
CA ALA A 447 11.67 11.07 -13.15
C ALA A 447 12.76 11.45 -14.16
N ALA A 448 13.73 12.29 -13.77
CA ALA A 448 14.90 12.60 -14.58
C ALA A 448 15.68 11.32 -14.97
N THR A 449 15.71 10.31 -14.09
CA THR A 449 16.43 9.05 -14.31
C THR A 449 15.70 8.07 -15.22
N ILE A 450 14.38 7.89 -15.06
CA ILE A 450 13.61 6.96 -15.89
C ILE A 450 13.56 7.43 -17.36
N VAL A 451 13.44 8.74 -17.60
CA VAL A 451 13.39 9.28 -18.98
C VAL A 451 14.73 9.16 -19.71
N ARG A 452 15.88 9.19 -19.02
CA ARG A 452 17.19 8.89 -19.64
C ARG A 452 17.27 7.45 -20.16
N ARG A 453 16.57 6.51 -19.53
CA ARG A 453 16.46 5.11 -19.99
C ARG A 453 15.37 4.91 -21.04
N TYR A 454 14.29 5.67 -20.96
CA TYR A 454 13.08 5.57 -21.77
C TYR A 454 12.68 6.93 -22.38
N PRO A 455 13.43 7.45 -23.38
CA PRO A 455 13.33 8.84 -23.85
C PRO A 455 12.00 9.20 -24.57
N LYS A 456 11.09 8.24 -24.76
CA LYS A 456 9.72 8.49 -25.25
C LYS A 456 8.75 8.88 -24.12
N MET A 457 9.14 8.75 -22.85
CA MET A 457 8.35 9.19 -21.72
C MET A 457 8.40 10.71 -21.57
N ARG A 458 7.25 11.30 -21.24
CA ARG A 458 7.07 12.70 -20.85
C ARG A 458 6.55 12.70 -19.42
N VAL A 459 7.33 13.21 -18.48
CA VAL A 459 7.01 13.27 -17.05
C VAL A 459 6.97 14.72 -16.59
N ALA A 460 5.83 15.16 -16.05
CA ALA A 460 5.68 16.46 -15.40
C ALA A 460 5.69 16.30 -13.88
N SER A 461 6.55 17.04 -13.17
CA SER A 461 6.52 17.14 -11.70
C SER A 461 5.92 18.47 -11.30
N LEU A 462 4.68 18.45 -10.79
CA LEU A 462 3.95 19.66 -10.45
C LEU A 462 4.26 20.02 -9.00
N ARG A 463 5.05 21.08 -8.78
CA ARG A 463 5.41 21.62 -7.47
C ARG A 463 4.26 22.46 -6.96
N LEU A 464 3.33 21.81 -6.26
CA LEU A 464 2.15 22.44 -5.70
C LEU A 464 2.50 23.26 -4.44
N SER A 465 2.00 24.49 -4.36
CA SER A 465 1.80 25.19 -3.07
C SER A 465 0.65 24.53 -2.29
N TRP A 466 0.23 25.11 -1.15
CA TRP A 466 -0.98 24.62 -0.48
C TRP A 466 -2.20 24.74 -1.40
N SER A 467 -2.79 23.59 -1.75
CA SER A 467 -4.01 23.49 -2.54
C SER A 467 -5.22 23.71 -1.62
N VAL A 468 -6.14 24.58 -2.03
CA VAL A 468 -7.36 24.94 -1.28
C VAL A 468 -8.59 25.09 -2.19
N PRO A 469 -9.81 24.83 -1.69
CA PRO A 469 -11.05 25.03 -2.44
C PRO A 469 -11.47 26.50 -2.52
N HIS A 470 -11.00 27.34 -1.59
CA HIS A 470 -11.29 28.78 -1.52
C HIS A 470 -10.06 29.54 -1.03
N ARG A 471 -9.72 30.68 -1.65
CA ARG A 471 -8.59 31.55 -1.23
C ARG A 471 -8.68 31.98 0.23
N SER A 472 -9.89 32.24 0.71
CA SER A 472 -10.19 32.63 2.09
C SER A 472 -9.64 31.64 3.12
N GLN A 473 -9.54 30.34 2.80
CA GLN A 473 -8.95 29.35 3.69
C GLN A 473 -7.47 29.63 3.95
N SER A 474 -6.71 30.01 2.91
CA SER A 474 -5.30 30.41 3.06
C SER A 474 -5.13 31.84 3.58
N GLY A 475 -5.98 32.77 3.14
CA GLY A 475 -6.01 34.15 3.63
C GLY A 475 -6.42 34.29 5.10
N SER A 476 -6.99 33.24 5.71
CA SER A 476 -7.33 33.19 7.14
C SER A 476 -6.13 32.96 8.07
N ARG A 477 -4.96 32.59 7.54
CA ARG A 477 -3.72 32.50 8.33
C ARG A 477 -3.22 33.90 8.65
N ASP A 478 -2.67 34.08 9.86
CA ASP A 478 -1.98 35.32 10.23
C ASP A 478 -0.82 35.55 9.25
N PRO A 479 -0.80 36.66 8.47
CA PRO A 479 0.29 36.96 7.56
C PRO A 479 1.60 37.29 8.29
N GLN A 480 1.55 37.57 9.60
CA GLN A 480 2.71 37.87 10.43
C GLN A 480 3.31 36.62 11.09
N ASP A 481 2.65 35.46 11.02
CA ASP A 481 3.21 34.23 11.56
C ASP A 481 4.31 33.64 10.66
N MET A 482 5.33 33.07 11.30
CA MET A 482 6.49 32.51 10.63
C MET A 482 6.14 31.29 9.77
N TRP A 483 5.08 30.54 10.04
CA TRP A 483 4.62 29.46 9.15
C TRP A 483 4.13 30.03 7.83
N THR A 484 3.27 31.05 7.88
CA THR A 484 2.72 31.72 6.69
C THR A 484 3.82 32.40 5.88
N ALA A 485 4.79 33.02 6.54
CA ALA A 485 5.97 33.61 5.89
C ALA A 485 6.88 32.55 5.24
N LYS A 486 7.08 31.38 5.87
CA LYS A 486 7.84 30.25 5.29
C LYS A 486 7.13 29.61 4.09
N ASP A 487 5.80 29.65 4.05
CA ASP A 487 4.98 29.20 2.89
C ASP A 487 4.88 30.30 1.80
N LEU A 488 5.61 31.41 1.97
CA LEU A 488 5.59 32.62 1.12
C LEU A 488 4.19 33.17 0.84
N TRP A 489 3.27 33.03 1.81
CA TRP A 489 1.84 33.35 1.69
C TRP A 489 1.17 32.70 0.47
N GLY A 490 1.75 31.61 -0.05
CA GLY A 490 1.34 30.94 -1.28
C GLY A 490 0.11 30.07 -1.09
N TYR A 491 -0.72 30.02 -2.13
CA TYR A 491 -1.85 29.09 -2.25
C TYR A 491 -2.03 28.73 -3.73
N VAL A 492 -2.80 27.69 -4.00
CA VAL A 492 -3.32 27.41 -5.34
C VAL A 492 -4.75 26.90 -5.23
N HIS A 493 -5.59 27.31 -6.17
CA HIS A 493 -6.98 26.87 -6.21
C HIS A 493 -7.07 25.48 -6.87
N GLU A 494 -7.81 24.56 -6.26
CA GLU A 494 -7.84 23.13 -6.62
C GLU A 494 -8.27 22.85 -8.06
N GLU A 495 -9.22 23.62 -8.60
CA GLU A 495 -9.62 23.47 -10.01
C GLU A 495 -8.46 23.78 -10.97
N SER A 496 -7.56 24.70 -10.57
CA SER A 496 -6.34 24.98 -11.33
C SER A 496 -5.29 23.88 -11.20
N VAL A 497 -5.18 23.23 -10.03
CA VAL A 497 -4.32 22.05 -9.85
C VAL A 497 -4.79 20.91 -10.75
N ALA A 498 -6.09 20.66 -10.79
CA ALA A 498 -6.70 19.66 -11.67
C ALA A 498 -6.47 19.96 -13.17
N ASP A 499 -6.62 21.22 -13.60
CA ASP A 499 -6.31 21.67 -14.96
C ASP A 499 -4.82 21.47 -15.31
N ALA A 500 -3.90 21.78 -14.38
CA ALA A 500 -2.46 21.54 -14.56
C ALA A 500 -2.14 20.05 -14.78
N PHE A 501 -2.71 19.15 -13.97
CA PHE A 501 -2.53 17.71 -14.14
C PHE A 501 -3.13 17.19 -15.46
N LEU A 502 -4.34 17.63 -15.83
CA LEU A 502 -4.96 17.29 -17.11
C LEU A 502 -4.14 17.74 -18.31
N ARG A 503 -3.61 18.97 -18.27
CA ARG A 503 -2.71 19.50 -19.30
C ARG A 503 -1.47 18.62 -19.41
N ALA A 504 -0.78 18.39 -18.31
CA ALA A 504 0.46 17.61 -18.27
C ALA A 504 0.34 16.20 -18.86
N VAL A 505 -0.81 15.53 -18.74
CA VAL A 505 -1.07 14.22 -19.38
C VAL A 505 -1.70 14.30 -20.79
N SER A 506 -2.15 15.48 -21.24
CA SER A 506 -2.87 15.62 -22.50
C SER A 506 -2.00 15.38 -23.74
N PRO A 507 -2.55 14.74 -24.80
CA PRO A 507 -1.81 14.44 -26.02
C PRO A 507 -1.65 15.67 -26.93
N ASN A 508 -2.49 16.70 -26.75
CA ASN A 508 -2.59 17.86 -27.64
C ASN A 508 -1.86 19.11 -27.10
N LEU A 509 -0.80 18.93 -26.30
CA LEU A 509 0.08 20.01 -25.82
C LEU A 509 0.99 20.54 -26.94
N GLY A 510 0.38 21.07 -27.98
CA GLY A 510 1.01 21.91 -29.00
C GLY A 510 0.32 23.27 -29.04
N PRO A 511 0.66 24.15 -30.00
CA PRO A 511 0.09 25.50 -30.08
C PRO A 511 -1.45 25.53 -30.10
N ALA A 512 -2.09 24.54 -30.74
CA ALA A 512 -3.56 24.39 -30.77
C ALA A 512 -4.20 24.00 -29.42
N GLY A 513 -3.41 23.61 -28.41
CA GLY A 513 -3.81 23.40 -27.02
C GLY A 513 -3.23 24.46 -26.05
N GLY A 514 -2.55 25.49 -26.58
CA GLY A 514 -1.96 26.58 -25.80
C GLY A 514 -0.61 26.30 -25.13
N GLY A 515 0.05 25.17 -25.42
CA GLY A 515 1.31 24.78 -24.76
C GLY A 515 2.39 24.25 -25.71
N LYS A 516 3.61 24.14 -25.19
CA LYS A 516 4.79 23.58 -25.88
C LYS A 516 4.78 22.04 -25.86
N THR A 517 5.24 21.41 -26.94
CA THR A 517 5.45 19.95 -26.97
C THR A 517 6.86 19.61 -26.48
N TRP A 518 6.98 18.70 -25.50
CA TRP A 518 8.27 18.20 -24.99
C TRP A 518 8.26 16.68 -24.75
N THR A 519 9.46 16.13 -24.57
CA THR A 519 9.75 14.77 -24.10
C THR A 519 10.80 14.84 -23.00
N GLY A 520 10.91 13.83 -22.15
CA GLY A 520 11.78 13.88 -20.97
C GLY A 520 11.03 14.28 -19.70
N HIS A 521 11.77 14.78 -18.71
CA HIS A 521 11.23 15.20 -17.42
C HIS A 521 11.32 16.72 -17.31
N GLU A 522 10.25 17.34 -16.84
CA GLU A 522 10.18 18.76 -16.49
C GLU A 522 9.51 18.90 -15.12
N ALA A 523 10.04 19.78 -14.28
CA ALA A 523 9.32 20.32 -13.13
C ALA A 523 8.59 21.62 -13.51
N PHE A 524 7.52 21.95 -12.79
CA PHE A 524 6.74 23.17 -12.94
C PHE A 524 6.22 23.66 -11.58
N PHE A 525 6.36 24.94 -11.24
CA PHE A 525 5.61 25.53 -10.13
C PHE A 525 4.13 25.74 -10.51
N ILE A 526 3.24 25.38 -9.59
CA ILE A 526 1.79 25.42 -9.74
C ILE A 526 1.24 26.12 -8.48
N THR A 527 1.29 27.45 -8.53
CA THR A 527 0.95 28.38 -7.44
C THR A 527 0.13 29.55 -8.01
N ALA A 528 -0.69 30.21 -7.19
CA ALA A 528 -1.35 31.45 -7.58
C ALA A 528 -0.32 32.58 -7.86
N PRO A 529 -0.60 33.49 -8.81
CA PRO A 529 0.25 34.65 -9.08
C PRO A 529 0.14 35.75 -8.01
N GLU A 530 -0.76 35.62 -7.04
CA GLU A 530 -0.89 36.49 -5.87
C GLU A 530 -0.66 35.75 -4.53
N ILE A 531 -0.23 36.49 -3.49
CA ILE A 531 -0.26 36.04 -2.10
C ILE A 531 -1.71 35.88 -1.61
N ALA A 532 -1.96 34.95 -0.68
CA ALA A 532 -3.31 34.70 -0.17
C ALA A 532 -3.93 35.92 0.54
N SER A 533 -3.15 36.61 1.38
CA SER A 533 -3.54 37.77 2.19
C SER A 533 -3.68 39.04 1.35
N LEU A 534 -4.92 39.38 0.96
CA LEU A 534 -5.26 40.50 0.06
C LEU A 534 -5.04 41.90 0.66
N ASP A 535 -4.96 41.98 1.98
CA ASP A 535 -4.76 43.19 2.79
C ASP A 535 -3.28 43.58 2.94
N GLN A 536 -2.36 42.71 2.51
CA GLN A 536 -0.92 42.87 2.69
C GLN A 536 -0.21 43.27 1.39
N ASP A 537 0.93 43.97 1.53
CA ASP A 537 1.82 44.30 0.42
C ASP A 537 3.04 43.36 0.41
N SER A 538 3.25 42.68 -0.72
CA SER A 538 4.33 41.70 -0.95
C SER A 538 5.73 42.29 -0.78
N LYS A 539 5.94 43.59 -1.04
CA LYS A 539 7.24 44.26 -0.86
C LYS A 539 7.48 44.60 0.61
N ALA A 540 6.45 44.99 1.36
CA ALA A 540 6.51 45.15 2.81
C ALA A 540 6.79 43.82 3.53
N LEU A 541 6.06 42.76 3.18
CA LEU A 541 6.29 41.41 3.69
C LEU A 541 7.71 40.90 3.37
N LYS A 542 8.21 41.17 2.16
CA LYS A 542 9.60 40.87 1.79
C LYS A 542 10.59 41.62 2.68
N GLU A 543 10.43 42.92 2.86
CA GLU A 543 11.34 43.75 3.66
C GLU A 543 11.34 43.36 5.15
N GLN A 544 10.22 42.85 5.67
CA GLN A 544 10.09 42.38 7.05
C GLN A 544 10.70 40.99 7.29
N PHE A 545 10.32 39.99 6.49
CA PHE A 545 10.70 38.59 6.75
C PHE A 545 11.93 38.13 5.97
N TRP A 546 12.14 38.68 4.77
CA TRP A 546 13.08 38.18 3.77
C TRP A 546 13.99 39.32 3.25
N LYS A 547 14.34 40.26 4.15
CA LYS A 547 15.11 41.48 3.85
C LYS A 547 16.35 41.22 3.01
N ASP A 548 17.15 40.25 3.40
CA ASP A 548 18.45 39.95 2.78
C ASP A 548 18.34 39.06 1.52
N VAL A 549 17.15 38.54 1.20
CA VAL A 549 16.93 37.75 -0.02
C VAL A 549 16.94 38.70 -1.23
N PRO A 550 17.79 38.48 -2.25
CA PRO A 550 17.81 39.35 -3.43
C PRO A 550 16.55 39.14 -4.29
N VAL A 551 16.11 40.19 -4.97
CA VAL A 551 15.07 40.11 -6.00
C VAL A 551 15.75 40.28 -7.35
N ARG A 552 15.46 39.40 -8.31
CA ARG A 552 16.05 39.43 -9.65
C ARG A 552 15.57 40.63 -10.47
N ASP A 553 16.44 41.14 -11.33
CA ASP A 553 16.14 42.22 -12.27
C ASP A 553 14.88 41.90 -13.09
N GLY A 554 13.99 42.88 -13.23
CA GLY A 554 12.70 42.74 -13.92
C GLY A 554 11.56 42.14 -13.09
N TRP A 555 11.81 41.65 -11.86
CA TRP A 555 10.73 41.21 -10.97
C TRP A 555 10.40 42.23 -9.88
N GLU A 556 9.54 43.20 -10.21
CA GLU A 556 9.02 44.14 -9.22
C GLU A 556 8.04 43.42 -8.27
N LEU A 557 8.22 43.59 -6.96
CA LEU A 557 7.25 43.22 -5.92
C LEU A 557 6.48 44.47 -5.47
N GLY A 558 5.21 44.29 -5.09
CA GLY A 558 4.28 45.34 -4.70
C GLY A 558 2.84 44.90 -4.88
N GLY A 559 1.94 45.44 -4.06
CA GLY A 559 0.58 44.92 -3.92
C GLY A 559 0.58 43.43 -3.57
N THR A 560 -0.44 42.72 -4.03
CA THR A 560 -0.66 41.30 -3.71
C THR A 560 0.16 40.33 -4.57
N LYS A 561 1.14 40.78 -5.37
CA LYS A 561 1.92 39.91 -6.26
C LYS A 561 2.69 38.82 -5.51
N GLY A 562 2.60 37.58 -5.99
CA GLY A 562 3.22 36.39 -5.40
C GLY A 562 4.73 36.28 -5.61
N PHE A 563 5.34 35.36 -4.85
CA PHE A 563 6.79 35.12 -4.83
C PHE A 563 7.26 34.02 -5.80
N PHE A 564 6.36 33.34 -6.51
CA PHE A 564 6.69 32.24 -7.44
C PHE A 564 6.50 32.67 -8.90
N ASP A 565 7.42 32.27 -9.78
CA ASP A 565 7.25 32.43 -11.23
C ASP A 565 6.68 31.15 -11.85
N CYS A 566 5.43 31.23 -12.31
CA CYS A 566 4.74 30.14 -13.01
C CYS A 566 4.81 30.26 -14.55
N SER A 567 5.67 31.14 -15.09
CA SER A 567 5.79 31.39 -16.54
C SER A 567 6.15 30.12 -17.33
N LYS A 568 6.93 29.21 -16.75
CA LYS A 568 7.26 27.91 -17.37
C LYS A 568 6.03 27.00 -17.50
N ALA A 569 5.17 26.96 -16.48
CA ALA A 569 3.89 26.23 -16.55
C ALA A 569 2.97 26.82 -17.63
N LYS A 570 2.98 28.15 -17.80
CA LYS A 570 2.26 28.85 -18.87
C LYS A 570 2.82 28.48 -20.26
N GLU A 571 4.13 28.50 -20.47
CA GLU A 571 4.75 28.12 -21.75
C GLU A 571 4.50 26.64 -22.12
N TYR A 572 4.72 25.73 -21.18
CA TYR A 572 4.68 24.28 -21.46
C TYR A 572 3.28 23.69 -21.44
N LEU A 573 2.44 24.07 -20.47
CA LEU A 573 1.13 23.47 -20.26
C LEU A 573 0.00 24.31 -20.87
N GLY A 574 0.26 25.58 -21.22
CA GLY A 574 -0.79 26.58 -21.44
C GLY A 574 -1.57 26.89 -20.15
N TRP A 575 -0.99 26.59 -18.99
CA TRP A 575 -1.65 26.73 -17.70
C TRP A 575 -1.62 28.18 -17.21
N VAL A 576 -2.74 28.61 -16.63
CA VAL A 576 -2.84 29.81 -15.81
C VAL A 576 -3.71 29.46 -14.62
N HIS A 577 -3.33 29.93 -13.43
CA HIS A 577 -4.20 29.83 -12.26
C HIS A 577 -5.51 30.59 -12.51
N ARG A 578 -6.58 30.06 -11.94
CA ARG A 578 -7.95 30.56 -11.98
C ARG A 578 -8.59 30.29 -10.63
N ASP A 579 -9.09 31.36 -10.04
CA ASP A 579 -9.79 31.36 -8.78
C ASP A 579 -11.20 31.93 -9.05
N PRO A 580 -12.29 31.15 -8.85
CA PRO A 580 -13.65 31.58 -9.11
C PRO A 580 -14.14 32.62 -8.11
N ASP A 581 -13.50 32.72 -6.93
CA ASP A 581 -13.81 33.72 -5.92
C ASP A 581 -13.16 35.09 -6.24
N VAL A 582 -12.21 35.13 -7.18
CA VAL A 582 -11.50 36.34 -7.62
C VAL A 582 -11.99 36.73 -9.01
N PRO A 583 -12.70 37.87 -9.17
CA PRO A 583 -13.07 38.37 -10.48
C PRO A 583 -11.83 38.54 -11.37
N ALA A 584 -11.91 38.07 -12.61
CA ALA A 584 -10.84 38.26 -13.59
C ALA A 584 -10.52 39.77 -13.72
N PRO A 585 -9.24 40.17 -13.80
CA PRO A 585 -8.87 41.57 -13.92
C PRO A 585 -9.52 42.19 -15.17
N PRO A 586 -9.96 43.46 -15.10
CA PRO A 586 -10.56 44.13 -16.25
C PRO A 586 -9.61 44.15 -17.46
N SER A 587 -10.16 43.82 -18.62
CA SER A 587 -9.46 43.60 -19.90
C SER A 587 -8.99 44.88 -20.58
#